data_AF-A0A0F9NPT5-F1
#
_entry.id   AF-A0A0F9NPT5-F1
#
_cell.length_a   1.000
_cell.length_b   1.000
_cell.length_c   1.000
_cell.angle_alpha   90.00
_cell.angle_beta   90.00
_cell.angle_gamma   90.00
#
_symmetry.space_group_name_H-M   'P 1'
#
loop_
_entity.id
_entity.type
_entity.pdbx_description
1 polymer ?
#
loop_
_entity_poly.entity_id
_entity_poly.type
_entity_poly.pdbx_seq_one_letter_code
_entity_poly.pdbx_strand_id
1 'polypeptide(L)' 'MTDKNGNTRGGLPARIGVKFHSEMERIKRERIKNEKSEEKISTEKISNIIIRHKLWPQIAKDLINEGEEKLKEKWN' A
#
# COMPACT_ATOMS: atom_id res chain seq x y z
N MET A 1 4.37 8.64 20.88
CA MET A 1 4.24 8.08 22.24
C MET A 1 4.85 6.68 22.27
N THR A 2 6.08 6.58 22.76
CA THR A 2 6.76 5.32 23.14
C THR A 2 6.26 4.87 24.52
N ASP A 3 6.28 3.56 24.79
CA ASP A 3 6.07 3.10 26.17
C ASP A 3 7.33 3.28 27.04
N LYS A 4 7.20 2.96 28.32
CA LYS A 4 8.24 3.11 29.34
C LYS A 4 9.51 2.27 29.07
N ASN A 5 9.50 1.40 28.05
CA ASN A 5 10.62 0.54 27.67
C ASN A 5 11.26 0.96 26.33
N GLY A 6 10.93 2.14 25.79
CA GLY A 6 11.50 2.62 24.52
C GLY A 6 10.94 1.92 23.28
N ASN A 7 9.96 1.02 23.44
CA ASN A 7 9.32 0.37 22.31
C ASN A 7 8.37 1.36 21.63
N THR A 8 8.62 1.62 20.34
CA THR A 8 7.67 2.35 19.50
C THR A 8 6.41 1.50 19.44
N ARG A 9 5.31 1.98 20.04
CA ARG A 9 3.97 1.35 20.06
C ARG A 9 3.32 1.33 18.68
N GLY A 10 4.03 0.87 17.66
CA GLY A 10 3.50 0.63 16.34
C GLY A 10 3.00 -0.79 16.25
N GLY A 11 1.72 -1.02 16.56
CA GLY A 11 1.06 -2.29 16.27
C GLY A 11 1.17 -2.66 14.78
N LEU A 12 0.67 -3.84 14.39
CA LEU A 12 0.61 -4.27 12.98
C LEU A 12 0.14 -3.15 12.02
N PRO A 13 -0.88 -2.32 12.33
CA PRO A 13 -1.30 -1.21 11.48
C PRO A 13 -0.20 -0.17 11.20
N ALA A 14 0.66 0.13 12.19
CA ALA A 14 1.76 1.07 12.00
C ALA A 14 2.85 0.48 11.10
N ARG A 15 3.16 -0.81 11.24
CA ARG A 15 4.15 -1.49 10.37
C ARG A 15 3.66 -1.57 8.93
N ILE A 16 2.39 -1.92 8.73
CA ILE A 16 1.75 -1.90 7.41
C ILE A 16 1.76 -0.47 6.85
N GLY A 17 1.39 0.51 7.67
CA GLY A 17 1.41 1.93 7.30
C GLY A 17 2.78 2.41 6.81
N VAL A 18 3.87 2.03 7.49
CA VAL A 18 5.23 2.36 7.06
C VAL A 18 5.55 1.75 5.69
N LYS A 19 5.32 0.45 5.50
CA LYS A 19 5.60 -0.22 4.22
C LYS A 19 4.77 0.37 3.08
N PHE A 20 3.48 0.56 3.31
CA PHE A 20 2.57 1.15 2.32
C PHE A 20 3.03 2.58 1.97
N HIS A 21 3.35 3.40 2.97
CA HIS A 21 3.84 4.75 2.75
C HIS A 21 5.14 4.77 1.93
N SER A 22 6.12 3.92 2.26
CA SER A 22 7.38 3.81 1.51
C SER A 22 7.13 3.45 0.04
N GLU A 23 6.17 2.56 -0.24
CA GLU A 23 5.81 2.17 -1.60
C GLU A 23 5.12 3.32 -2.36
N MET A 24 4.26 4.10 -1.70
CA MET A 24 3.67 5.30 -2.29
C MET A 24 4.74 6.33 -2.66
N GLU A 25 5.72 6.57 -1.78
CA GLU A 25 6.84 7.46 -2.06
C GLU A 25 7.71 6.94 -3.22
N ARG A 26 7.91 5.62 -3.32
CA ARG A 26 8.60 5.00 -4.47
C ARG A 26 7.85 5.29 -5.78
N ILE A 27 6.53 5.06 -5.81
CA ILE A 27 5.69 5.33 -6.99
C ILE A 27 5.76 6.81 -7.40
N LYS A 28 5.71 7.74 -6.44
CA LYS A 28 5.85 9.17 -6.72
C LYS A 28 7.17 9.50 -7.40
N ARG A 29 8.29 9.00 -6.85
CA ARG A 29 9.62 9.22 -7.43
C ARG A 29 9.73 8.68 -8.85
N GLU A 30 9.22 7.47 -9.10
CA GLU A 30 9.23 6.86 -10.44
C GLU A 30 8.35 7.63 -11.43
N ARG A 31 7.20 8.18 -11.00
CA ARG A 31 6.37 9.02 -11.88
C ARG A 31 7.06 10.32 -12.29
N ILE A 32 7.77 10.96 -11.36
CA ILE A 32 8.57 12.16 -11.64
C ILE A 32 9.71 11.82 -12.61
N LYS A 33 10.44 10.73 -12.32
CA LYS A 33 11.54 10.24 -13.16
C LYS A 33 11.10 9.93 -14.59
N ASN A 34 9.90 9.37 -14.76
CA ASN A 34 9.36 9.00 -16.08
C ASN A 34 8.63 10.15 -16.79
N GLU A 35 8.80 11.40 -16.34
CA GLU A 35 8.18 12.62 -16.90
C GLU A 35 6.63 12.52 -17.00
N LYS A 36 6.01 11.64 -16.21
CA LYS A 36 4.56 11.41 -16.24
C LYS A 36 3.80 12.44 -15.40
N SER A 37 4.50 13.34 -14.70
CA SER A 37 3.91 14.41 -13.90
C SER A 37 4.99 15.40 -13.46
N GLU A 38 4.80 16.70 -13.73
CA GLU A 38 5.56 17.78 -13.08
C GLU A 38 5.00 18.06 -11.67
N GLU A 39 3.72 17.76 -11.45
CA GLU A 39 3.04 18.01 -10.17
C GLU A 39 3.28 16.87 -9.17
N LYS A 40 3.58 17.23 -7.91
CA LYS A 40 3.69 16.27 -6.80
C LYS A 40 2.30 15.70 -6.46
N ILE A 41 2.02 14.49 -6.93
CA ILE A 41 0.81 13.76 -6.56
C ILE A 41 0.82 13.39 -5.06
N SER A 42 -0.29 13.64 -4.37
CA SER A 42 -0.42 13.30 -2.94
C SER A 42 -0.54 11.79 -2.73
N THR A 43 -0.18 11.31 -1.52
CA THR A 43 -0.37 9.90 -1.12
C THR A 43 -1.84 9.51 -1.25
N GLU A 44 -2.75 10.39 -0.80
CA GLU A 44 -4.19 10.20 -0.90
C GLU A 44 -4.64 9.97 -2.35
N LYS A 45 -4.14 10.77 -3.30
CA LYS A 45 -4.52 10.66 -4.71
C LYS A 45 -4.05 9.33 -5.31
N ILE A 46 -2.84 8.87 -4.98
CA ILE A 46 -2.36 7.53 -5.40
C ILE A 46 -3.22 6.43 -4.76
N SER A 47 -3.47 6.50 -3.45
CA SER A 47 -4.31 5.52 -2.74
C SER A 47 -5.72 5.43 -3.35
N ASN A 48 -6.33 6.57 -3.67
CA ASN A 48 -7.64 6.61 -4.32
C ASN A 48 -7.63 5.99 -5.71
N ILE A 49 -6.56 6.17 -6.50
CA ILE A 49 -6.41 5.50 -7.80
C ILE A 49 -6.34 3.99 -7.62
N ILE A 50 -5.59 3.50 -6.61
CA ILE A 50 -5.46 2.06 -6.31
C ILE A 50 -6.81 1.47 -5.92
N ILE A 51 -7.52 2.10 -4.99
CA ILE A 51 -8.82 1.60 -4.49
C ILE A 51 -9.89 1.61 -5.60
N ARG A 52 -9.83 2.58 -6.52
CA ARG A 52 -10.75 2.67 -7.66
C ARG A 52 -10.33 1.80 -8.84
N HIS A 53 -9.18 1.14 -8.77
CA HIS A 53 -8.68 0.32 -9.87
C HIS A 53 -9.62 -0.88 -10.09
N LYS A 54 -9.86 -1.23 -11.36
CA LYS A 54 -10.77 -2.33 -11.75
C LYS A 54 -10.41 -3.69 -11.13
N LEU A 55 -9.14 -3.90 -10.77
CA LEU A 55 -8.69 -5.13 -10.11
C LEU A 55 -8.94 -5.13 -8.60
N TRP A 56 -9.15 -3.97 -7.97
CA TRP A 56 -9.35 -3.88 -6.53
C TRP A 56 -10.57 -4.67 -6.05
N PRO A 57 -11.76 -4.60 -6.69
CA PRO A 57 -12.88 -5.46 -6.33
C PRO A 57 -12.56 -6.95 -6.40
N GLN A 58 -11.78 -7.38 -7.39
CA GLN A 58 -11.38 -8.78 -7.53
C GLN A 58 -10.40 -9.18 -6.43
N ILE A 59 -9.38 -8.36 -6.15
CA ILE A 59 -8.42 -8.58 -5.06
C ILE A 59 -9.15 -8.68 -3.72
N ALA A 60 -10.09 -7.77 -3.44
CA ALA A 60 -10.88 -7.79 -2.22
C ALA A 60 -11.74 -9.06 -2.13
N LYS A 61 -12.39 -9.45 -3.23
CA LYS A 61 -13.19 -10.67 -3.29
C LYS A 61 -12.33 -11.91 -3.03
N ASP A 62 -11.16 -12.00 -3.63
CA ASP A 62 -10.24 -13.13 -3.45
C ASP A 62 -9.76 -13.21 -2.00
N LEU A 63 -9.35 -12.09 -1.38
CA LEU A 63 -8.93 -12.03 0.02
C LEU A 63 -10.02 -12.44 1.01
N ILE A 64 -11.30 -12.16 0.70
CA ILE A 64 -12.43 -12.52 1.56
C ILE A 64 -12.77 -14.01 1.42
N ASN A 65 -12.69 -14.56 0.21
CA ASN A 65 -13.29 -15.86 -0.11
C ASN A 65 -12.28 -17.00 -0.30
N GLU A 66 -11.00 -16.69 -0.51
CA GLU A 66 -9.95 -17.69 -0.73
C GLU A 66 -9.03 -17.83 0.49
N GLY A 67 -8.53 -19.05 0.72
CA GLY A 67 -7.51 -19.30 1.74
C GLY A 67 -6.13 -18.77 1.30
N GLU A 68 -5.28 -18.46 2.27
CA GLU A 68 -3.95 -17.84 2.05
C GLU A 68 -3.09 -18.58 1.01
N GLU A 69 -3.09 -19.92 1.04
CA GLU A 69 -2.29 -20.74 0.12
C GLU A 69 -2.75 -20.61 -1.34
N LYS A 70 -4.06 -20.51 -1.59
CA LYS A 70 -4.60 -20.31 -2.95
C LYS A 70 -4.23 -18.93 -3.50
N LEU A 71 -4.20 -17.92 -2.65
CA LEU A 71 -3.80 -16.57 -3.04
C LEU A 71 -2.32 -16.51 -3.45
N LYS A 72 -1.46 -17.24 -2.74
CA LYS A 72 -0.02 -17.33 -3.06
C LYS A 72 0.23 -17.96 -4.43
N GLU A 73 -0.54 -18.99 -4.81
CA GLU A 73 -0.44 -19.62 -6.13
C GLU A 73 -0.95 -18.72 -7.26
N LYS A 74 -1.99 -17.93 -6.98
CA LYS A 74 -2.65 -17.09 -7.99
C LYS A 74 -1.86 -15.83 -8.33
N TRP A 75 -1.06 -15.32 -7.39
CA TRP A 75 -0.37 -14.02 -7.50
C TRP A 75 1.16 -14.12 -7.60
N ASN A 76 1.73 -15.33 -7.56
CA ASN A 76 3.12 -15.62 -7.95
C ASN A 76 3.19 -16.11 -9.40
#